data_AF-F7XUR4-F1
#
_entry.id   AF-F7XUR4-F1
#
_cell.length_a   1.000
_cell.length_b   1.000
_cell.length_c   1.000
_cell.angle_alpha   90.00
_cell.angle_beta   90.00
_cell.angle_gamma   90.00
#
_symmetry.space_group_name_H-M   'P 1'
#
loop_
_entity.id
_entity.type
_entity.pdbx_description
1 polymer ?
#
loop_
_entity_poly.entity_id
_entity_poly.type
_entity_poly.pdbx_seq_one_letter_code
_entity_poly.pdbx_strand_id
1 'polypeptide(L)'
;MFDSVKKEGQSSFNNVNTYGISDTKFSKSFGFSNDEVDTLINKLQLSNKSAIIKQNIKDWYNGYTAPVSDNAAVQVYTPWSVMSYLKEVSLDNLQPQRLLV
;
A
#
# COMPACT_ATOMS: atom_id res chain seq x y z
N MET A 1 24.98 -32.18 34.90
CA MET A 1 24.44 -31.38 36.01
C MET A 1 24.60 -29.91 35.65
N PHE A 2 23.66 -29.38 34.87
CA PHE A 2 23.30 -27.96 34.83
C PHE A 2 21.83 -27.91 34.48
N ASP A 3 21.03 -27.84 35.53
CA ASP A 3 19.62 -27.50 35.45
C ASP A 3 19.44 -26.00 35.18
N SER A 4 18.27 -25.69 34.62
CA SER A 4 17.56 -24.41 34.72
C SER A 4 17.90 -23.31 33.71
N VAL A 5 17.20 -23.34 32.57
CA VAL A 5 16.31 -22.22 32.21
C VAL A 5 14.98 -22.79 31.71
N LYS A 6 13.98 -22.78 32.59
CA LYS A 6 12.58 -22.90 32.19
C LYS A 6 12.16 -21.50 31.70
N LYS A 7 11.80 -21.36 30.43
CA LYS A 7 10.96 -20.23 30.00
C LYS A 7 9.85 -20.74 29.11
N GLU A 8 8.77 -21.09 29.80
CA GLU A 8 7.43 -21.12 29.22
C GLU A 8 7.19 -19.82 28.47
N GLY A 9 6.71 -19.93 27.23
CA GLY A 9 6.57 -18.77 26.36
C GLY A 9 6.29 -19.08 24.89
N GLN A 10 5.98 -20.34 24.52
CA GLN A 10 5.31 -20.60 23.24
C GLN A 10 3.80 -20.36 23.39
N SER A 11 3.42 -19.27 24.06
CA SER A 11 2.04 -18.82 24.08
C SER A 11 1.68 -18.31 22.69
N SER A 12 0.78 -19.04 22.03
CA SER A 12 -0.29 -18.42 21.25
C SER A 12 0.10 -17.56 20.04
N PHE A 13 1.17 -17.90 19.31
CA PHE A 13 1.43 -17.39 17.95
C PHE A 13 1.33 -18.46 16.86
N ASN A 14 0.84 -19.66 17.18
CA ASN A 14 0.63 -20.74 16.20
C ASN A 14 -0.80 -20.77 15.62
N ASN A 15 -1.56 -19.67 15.75
CA ASN A 15 -2.88 -19.54 15.13
C ASN A 15 -3.01 -18.25 14.31
N VAL A 16 -1.93 -17.86 13.63
CA VAL A 16 -2.03 -16.83 12.60
C VAL A 16 -2.72 -17.49 11.41
N ASN A 17 -4.05 -17.39 11.34
CA ASN A 17 -4.73 -17.71 10.09
C ASN A 17 -4.16 -16.78 9.01
N THR A 18 -3.42 -17.35 8.07
CA THR A 18 -2.95 -16.65 6.89
C THR A 18 -4.12 -16.50 5.94
N TYR A 19 -4.79 -15.36 6.00
CA TYR A 19 -5.83 -15.01 5.05
C TYR A 19 -5.16 -14.55 3.75
N GLY A 20 -5.29 -15.38 2.72
CA GLY A 20 -4.75 -15.07 1.39
C GLY A 20 -5.51 -13.93 0.73
N ILE A 21 -4.96 -13.44 -0.38
CA ILE A 21 -5.59 -12.41 -1.24
C ILE A 21 -6.99 -12.84 -1.71
N SER A 22 -7.26 -14.14 -1.76
CA SER A 22 -8.55 -14.74 -2.13
C SER A 22 -9.56 -14.85 -0.98
N ASP A 23 -9.18 -14.51 0.26
CA ASP A 23 -10.11 -14.55 1.39
C ASP A 23 -11.04 -13.33 1.35
N THR A 24 -12.27 -13.56 0.89
CA THR A 24 -13.30 -12.52 0.68
C THR A 24 -13.63 -11.68 1.91
N LYS A 25 -13.27 -12.16 3.11
CA LYS A 25 -13.47 -11.43 4.37
C LYS A 25 -12.44 -10.32 4.56
N PHE A 26 -11.22 -10.50 4.05
CA PHE A 26 -10.08 -9.58 4.24
C PHE A 26 -9.53 -9.00 2.91
N SER A 27 -10.02 -9.46 1.77
CA SER A 27 -9.64 -9.05 0.42
C SER A 27 -10.22 -7.69 -0.03
N LYS A 28 -10.76 -6.86 0.86
CA LYS A 28 -11.56 -5.70 0.45
C LYS A 28 -10.76 -4.40 0.29
N SER A 29 -9.51 -4.37 0.73
CA SER A 29 -8.69 -3.16 0.65
C SER A 29 -7.26 -3.54 0.27
N PHE A 30 -7.03 -3.57 -1.03
CA PHE A 30 -5.71 -3.82 -1.62
C PHE A 30 -4.89 -2.53 -1.74
N GLY A 31 -5.56 -1.38 -1.84
CA GLY A 31 -4.92 -0.08 -1.94
C GLY A 31 -5.79 0.89 -2.71
N PHE A 32 -5.17 1.90 -3.32
CA PHE A 32 -5.87 2.87 -4.14
C PHE A 32 -5.82 2.47 -5.62
N SER A 33 -6.98 2.48 -6.27
CA SER A 33 -7.12 2.51 -7.72
C SER A 33 -6.66 3.86 -8.30
N ASN A 34 -6.49 3.94 -9.62
CA ASN A 34 -6.21 5.21 -10.29
C ASN A 34 -7.27 6.29 -9.97
N ASP A 35 -8.54 5.91 -9.93
CA ASP A 35 -9.66 6.84 -9.70
C ASP A 35 -9.69 7.36 -8.26
N GLU A 36 -9.30 6.51 -7.30
CA GLU A 36 -9.14 6.94 -5.91
C GLU A 36 -7.95 7.87 -5.74
N VAL A 37 -6.84 7.63 -6.46
CA VAL A 37 -5.70 8.58 -6.49
C VAL A 37 -6.13 9.93 -7.08
N ASP A 38 -6.91 9.94 -8.16
CA ASP A 38 -7.45 11.18 -8.73
C ASP A 38 -8.35 11.93 -7.75
N THR A 39 -9.20 11.19 -7.03
CA THR A 39 -10.06 11.73 -5.99
C THR A 39 -9.24 12.37 -4.85
N LEU A 40 -8.15 11.73 -4.42
CA LEU A 40 -7.25 12.25 -3.39
C LEU A 40 -6.54 13.53 -3.85
N ILE A 41 -6.00 13.55 -5.08
CA ILE A 41 -5.35 14.74 -5.66
C ILE A 41 -6.31 15.94 -5.67
N ASN A 42 -7.56 15.72 -6.08
CA ASN A 42 -8.57 16.77 -6.11
C ASN A 42 -8.95 17.25 -4.70
N LYS A 43 -9.11 16.33 -3.74
CA LYS A 43 -9.39 16.69 -2.34
C LYS A 43 -8.28 17.51 -1.70
N LEU A 44 -7.03 17.26 -2.08
CA LEU A 44 -5.87 18.01 -1.60
C LEU A 44 -5.62 19.31 -2.38
N GLN A 45 -6.49 19.67 -3.33
CA GLN A 45 -6.35 20.86 -4.18
C GLN A 45 -5.04 20.86 -5.02
N LEU A 46 -4.53 19.67 -5.33
CA LEU A 46 -3.31 19.46 -6.11
C LEU A 46 -3.61 19.20 -7.60
N SER A 47 -4.82 19.50 -8.06
CA SER A 47 -5.29 19.20 -9.42
C SER A 47 -4.40 19.81 -10.52
N ASN A 48 -3.78 20.97 -10.26
CA ASN A 48 -2.82 21.61 -11.17
C ASN A 48 -1.55 20.79 -11.39
N LYS A 49 -1.19 19.90 -10.44
CA LYS A 49 -0.04 19.00 -10.49
C LYS A 49 -0.45 17.55 -10.78
N SER A 50 -1.73 17.28 -11.05
CA SER A 50 -2.25 15.90 -11.21
C SER A 50 -1.47 15.06 -12.22
N ALA A 51 -1.21 15.61 -13.41
CA ALA A 51 -0.48 14.89 -14.45
C ALA A 51 0.94 14.47 -14.01
N ILE A 52 1.70 15.39 -13.39
CA ILE A 52 3.06 15.10 -12.93
C ILE A 52 3.06 14.17 -11.71
N ILE A 53 2.10 14.32 -10.80
CA ILE A 53 1.94 13.44 -9.63
C ILE A 53 1.71 12.00 -10.09
N LYS A 54 0.75 11.79 -11.01
CA LYS A 54 0.42 10.44 -11.50
C LYS A 54 1.57 9.81 -12.26
N GLN A 55 2.28 10.61 -13.06
CA GLN A 55 3.45 10.13 -13.78
C GLN A 55 4.56 9.69 -12.81
N ASN A 56 4.89 10.53 -11.83
CA ASN A 56 5.89 10.23 -10.83
C ASN A 56 5.52 9.02 -9.96
N ILE A 57 4.25 8.86 -9.57
CA ILE A 57 3.78 7.67 -8.86
C ILE A 57 4.06 6.43 -9.71
N LYS A 58 3.69 6.43 -11.00
CA LYS A 58 3.90 5.28 -11.89
C LYS A 58 5.37 4.98 -12.14
N ASP A 59 6.18 6.00 -12.36
CA ASP A 59 7.61 5.84 -12.66
C ASP A 59 8.38 5.29 -11.46
N TRP A 60 7.99 5.72 -10.27
CA TRP A 60 8.66 5.32 -9.04
C TRP A 60 8.09 4.03 -8.44
N TYR A 61 6.77 3.87 -8.53
CA TYR A 61 6.05 2.70 -8.08
C TYR A 61 4.85 2.45 -8.98
N ASN A 62 5.07 1.63 -10.01
CA ASN A 62 4.05 1.24 -10.98
C ASN A 62 2.84 0.53 -10.32
N GLY A 63 2.87 0.26 -9.02
CA GLY A 63 1.80 -0.43 -8.29
C GLY A 63 1.87 -1.94 -8.47
N TYR A 64 0.74 -2.59 -8.23
CA TYR A 64 0.54 -4.00 -8.49
C TYR A 64 -0.86 -4.27 -9.01
N THR A 65 -1.03 -5.40 -9.67
CA THR A 65 -2.32 -5.80 -10.25
C THR A 65 -3.07 -6.68 -9.25
N ALA A 66 -4.23 -6.21 -8.81
CA ALA A 66 -5.11 -6.98 -7.93
C ALA A 66 -6.21 -7.67 -8.76
N PRO A 67 -6.38 -9.01 -8.65
CA PRO A 67 -7.47 -9.70 -9.31
C PRO A 67 -8.81 -9.28 -8.70
N VAL A 68 -9.77 -8.95 -9.56
CA VAL A 68 -11.15 -8.59 -9.19
C VAL A 68 -12.09 -9.75 -9.52
N SER A 69 -11.81 -10.50 -10.58
CA SER A 69 -12.49 -11.74 -10.96
C SER A 69 -11.56 -12.64 -11.78
N ASP A 70 -12.02 -13.84 -12.16
CA ASP A 70 -11.27 -14.83 -12.95
C ASP A 70 -10.69 -14.27 -14.27
N ASN A 71 -11.30 -13.20 -14.82
CA ASN A 71 -10.89 -12.58 -16.07
C ASN A 71 -10.71 -11.06 -15.97
N ALA A 72 -10.68 -10.49 -14.75
CA ALA A 72 -10.53 -9.05 -14.56
C ALA A 72 -9.57 -8.74 -13.42
N ALA A 73 -8.72 -7.74 -13.63
CA ALA A 73 -7.81 -7.23 -12.62
C ALA A 73 -7.70 -5.71 -12.73
N VAL A 74 -7.35 -5.07 -11.61
CA VAL A 74 -7.24 -3.61 -11.50
C VAL A 74 -5.83 -3.22 -11.04
N GLN A 75 -5.34 -2.09 -11.54
CA GLN A 75 -4.09 -1.50 -11.05
C GLN A 75 -4.31 -0.85 -9.69
N VAL A 76 -3.50 -1.24 -8.72
CA VAL A 76 -3.58 -0.78 -7.33
C VAL A 76 -2.24 -0.23 -6.87
N TYR A 77 -2.29 0.89 -6.16
CA TYR A 77 -1.15 1.49 -5.48
C TYR A 77 -1.29 1.31 -3.98
N THR A 78 -0.19 1.03 -3.29
CA THR A 78 -0.20 0.86 -1.84
C THR A 78 -0.58 2.19 -1.17
N PRO A 79 -1.46 2.18 -0.15
CA PRO A 79 -1.92 3.41 0.47
C PRO A 79 -0.78 4.26 1.02
N TRP A 80 0.18 3.62 1.67
CA TRP A 80 1.30 4.31 2.30
C TRP A 80 2.18 5.07 1.29
N SER A 81 2.51 4.45 0.16
CA SER A 81 3.32 5.08 -0.89
C SER A 81 2.62 6.30 -1.47
N VAL A 82 1.33 6.18 -1.82
CA VAL A 82 0.53 7.28 -2.37
C VAL A 82 0.43 8.43 -1.37
N MET A 83 0.07 8.15 -0.11
CA MET A 83 -0.10 9.19 0.90
C MET A 83 1.22 9.88 1.24
N SER A 84 2.33 9.13 1.31
CA SER A 84 3.66 9.70 1.56
C SER A 84 4.06 10.62 0.44
N TYR A 85 3.85 10.21 -0.82
CA TYR A 85 4.19 11.06 -1.96
C TYR A 85 3.32 12.31 -2.05
N LEU A 86 2.00 12.19 -1.87
CA LEU A 86 1.10 13.35 -1.87
C LEU A 86 1.44 14.36 -0.76
N LYS A 87 1.89 13.88 0.40
CA LYS A 87 2.40 14.73 1.47
C LYS A 87 3.63 15.52 1.02
N GLU A 88 4.62 14.88 0.40
CA GLU A 88 5.81 15.57 -0.10
C GLU A 88 5.44 16.63 -1.16
N VAL A 89 4.53 16.29 -2.07
CA VAL A 89 4.05 17.23 -3.11
C VAL A 89 3.33 18.44 -2.50
N SER A 90 2.60 18.24 -1.39
CA SER A 90 1.97 19.35 -0.65
C SER A 90 2.97 20.28 0.02
N LEU A 91 4.20 19.81 0.25
CA LEU A 91 5.35 20.59 0.75
C LEU A 91 6.24 21.10 -0.40
N ASP A 92 5.72 21.10 -1.64
CA ASP A 92 6.44 21.45 -2.87
C ASP A 92 7.66 20.56 -3.21
N ASN A 93 7.79 19.40 -2.58
CA ASN A 93 8.74 18.38 -2.96
C ASN A 93 8.12 17.40 -3.97
N LEU A 94 8.43 17.59 -5.26
CA LEU A 94 7.85 16.79 -6.34
C LEU A 94 8.54 15.43 -6.53
N GLN A 95 9.66 15.17 -5.85
CA GLN A 95 10.44 13.96 -6.01
C GLN A 95 10.01 12.89 -4.98
N PRO A 96 9.60 11.69 -5.41
CA PRO A 96 9.28 10.61 -4.48
C PRO A 96 10.55 10.17 -3.74
N GLN A 97 10.52 10.20 -2.41
CA GLN A 97 11.64 9.72 -1.59
C GLN A 97 11.76 8.20 -1.77
N ARG A 98 12.93 7.72 -2.22
CA ARG A 98 13.20 6.29 -2.38
C ARG A 98 12.93 5.57 -1.05
N LEU A 99 12.02 4.59 -1.06
CA LEU A 99 11.84 3.70 0.07
C LEU A 99 13.05 2.80 0.13
N LEU A 100 13.84 2.95 1.18
CA LEU A 100 14.82 1.95 1.56
C LEU A 100 14.01 0.74 2.04
N VAL A 101 13.77 -0.19 1.14
CA VAL A 101 13.34 -1.57 1.48
C VAL A 101 14.57 -2.42 1.71
#